data_AF-A0A6A0H795-F1
#
_entry.id   AF-A0A6A0H795-F1
#
_cell.length_a   1.000
_cell.length_b   1.000
_cell.length_c   1.000
_cell.angle_alpha   90.00
_cell.angle_beta   90.00
_cell.angle_gamma   90.00
#
_symmetry.space_group_name_H-M   'P 1'
#
loop_
_entity.id
_entity.type
_entity.pdbx_description
1 polymer ?
#
loop_
_entity_poly.entity_id
_entity_poly.type
_entity_poly.pdbx_seq_one_letter_code
_entity_poly.pdbx_strand_id
1 'polypeptide(L)'
;MCEDAKIDIIKSFGRTTFYDWFDYSHLVIKCRGDGRSYALNIASSGTFDVTWNDMYTYVLYTRGGPHWQTYKVPFSKFFYNSKGTVSDKQSTLLPSRVSAFGITVGDKINAPFRLEIDYIAVENDPLHTEVSAYELYKMPNLYAGP
;
A
#
# COMPACT_ATOMS: atom_id res chain seq x y z
N MET A 1 -6.31 -24.07 -12.20
CA MET A 1 -5.03 -23.38 -12.41
C MET A 1 -5.29 -22.32 -13.46
N CYS A 2 -5.58 -21.09 -13.03
CA CYS A 2 -5.66 -19.94 -13.93
C CYS A 2 -4.36 -19.17 -13.70
N GLU A 3 -3.52 -19.12 -14.71
CA GLU A 3 -2.38 -18.22 -14.76
C GLU A 3 -2.95 -16.82 -14.96
N ASP A 4 -2.92 -15.97 -13.93
CA ASP A 4 -3.28 -14.56 -14.07
C ASP A 4 -2.25 -13.90 -14.99
N ALA A 5 -2.65 -13.59 -16.23
CA ALA A 5 -1.80 -12.94 -17.20
C ALA A 5 -1.43 -11.53 -16.73
N LYS A 6 -0.28 -11.40 -16.06
CA LYS A 6 0.31 -10.12 -15.68
C LYS A 6 0.81 -9.42 -16.95
N ILE A 7 0.10 -8.39 -17.38
CA ILE A 7 0.55 -7.52 -18.47
C ILE A 7 1.62 -6.59 -17.90
N ASP A 8 2.87 -7.02 -17.99
CA ASP A 8 4.00 -6.16 -17.67
C ASP A 8 4.23 -5.21 -18.85
N ILE A 9 4.06 -3.91 -18.62
CA ILE A 9 4.56 -2.90 -19.55
C ILE A 9 6.08 -2.88 -19.34
N ILE A 10 6.83 -3.16 -20.41
CA ILE A 10 8.29 -3.32 -20.33
C ILE A 10 8.91 -2.18 -21.15
N LYS A 11 9.84 -1.43 -20.53
CA LYS A 11 10.67 -0.44 -21.26
C LYS A 11 11.71 -1.17 -22.12
N SER A 12 12.39 -0.45 -23.01
CA SER A 12 13.51 -0.99 -23.78
C SER A 12 14.50 -1.75 -22.88
N PHE A 13 15.05 -2.85 -23.41
CA PHE A 13 15.98 -3.76 -22.71
C PHE A 13 15.37 -4.58 -21.55
N GLY A 14 14.08 -4.93 -21.61
CA GLY A 14 13.50 -5.84 -20.61
C GLY A 14 13.29 -5.19 -19.24
N ARG A 15 13.35 -3.86 -19.15
CA ARG A 15 13.24 -3.14 -17.88
C ARG A 15 11.78 -3.00 -17.46
N THR A 16 11.47 -3.39 -16.23
CA THR A 16 10.15 -3.20 -15.63
C THR A 16 9.75 -1.72 -15.62
N THR A 17 8.52 -1.39 -16.02
CA THR A 17 7.98 -0.04 -15.81
C THR A 17 7.50 0.14 -14.38
N PHE A 18 7.69 1.34 -13.86
CA PHE A 18 7.12 1.78 -12.59
C PHE A 18 6.09 2.88 -12.86
N TYR A 19 5.06 2.93 -12.02
CA TYR A 19 4.19 4.08 -11.92
C TYR A 19 4.92 5.18 -11.16
N ASP A 20 4.96 6.37 -11.75
CA ASP A 20 5.54 7.55 -11.13
C ASP A 20 4.44 8.31 -10.37
N TRP A 21 4.39 8.10 -9.05
CA TRP A 21 3.46 8.80 -8.17
C TRP A 21 4.13 9.91 -7.35
N PHE A 22 5.31 10.39 -7.77
CA PHE A 22 6.13 11.34 -7.01
C PHE A 22 5.35 12.59 -6.55
N ASP A 23 4.49 13.13 -7.40
CA ASP A 23 3.72 14.35 -7.12
C ASP A 23 2.43 14.11 -6.31
N TYR A 24 2.10 12.87 -5.95
CA TYR A 24 0.85 12.54 -5.25
C TYR A 24 1.10 12.24 -3.78
N SER A 25 0.12 12.55 -2.93
CA SER A 25 0.21 12.31 -1.48
C SER A 25 -0.83 11.31 -0.96
N HIS A 26 -1.94 11.14 -1.68
CA HIS A 26 -3.06 10.31 -1.23
C HIS A 26 -3.50 9.31 -2.28
N LEU A 27 -3.89 8.12 -1.80
CA LEU A 27 -4.69 7.16 -2.54
C LEU A 27 -6.16 7.42 -2.23
N VAL A 28 -6.97 7.60 -3.27
CA VAL A 28 -8.43 7.76 -3.17
C VAL A 28 -9.09 6.55 -3.79
N ILE A 29 -9.93 5.86 -3.02
CA ILE A 29 -10.72 4.75 -3.51
C ILE A 29 -12.20 5.00 -3.19
N LYS A 30 -13.04 4.90 -4.20
CA LYS A 30 -14.49 4.87 -4.03
C LYS A 30 -14.98 3.45 -4.20
N CYS A 31 -15.44 2.86 -3.11
CA CYS A 31 -15.86 1.47 -3.08
C CYS A 31 -17.12 1.28 -2.23
N ARG A 32 -17.81 0.17 -2.48
CA ARG A 32 -18.91 -0.33 -1.67
C ARG A 32 -18.58 -1.76 -1.25
N GLY A 33 -18.54 -1.99 0.05
CA GLY A 33 -18.16 -3.28 0.64
C GLY A 33 -19.28 -3.91 1.46
N ASP A 34 -19.06 -5.17 1.79
CA ASP A 34 -19.93 -6.06 2.57
C ASP A 34 -19.73 -5.99 4.08
N GLY A 35 -18.87 -5.10 4.58
CA GLY A 35 -18.58 -4.97 6.02
C GLY A 35 -17.28 -5.65 6.45
N ARG A 36 -16.53 -6.24 5.52
CA ARG A 36 -15.24 -6.88 5.78
C ARG A 36 -14.07 -5.89 5.73
N SER A 37 -12.94 -6.33 6.28
CA SER A 37 -11.65 -5.67 6.12
C SER A 37 -10.98 -6.09 4.81
N TYR A 38 -10.42 -5.12 4.10
CA TYR A 38 -9.65 -5.31 2.89
C TYR A 38 -8.27 -4.70 3.08
N ALA A 39 -7.21 -5.41 2.70
CA ALA A 39 -5.85 -4.91 2.68
C ALA A 39 -5.57 -4.29 1.30
N LEU A 40 -5.25 -3.00 1.29
CA LEU A 40 -4.71 -2.29 0.13
C LEU A 40 -3.20 -2.46 0.14
N ASN A 41 -2.66 -3.07 -0.91
CA ASN A 41 -1.25 -3.42 -1.03
C ASN A 41 -0.62 -2.65 -2.18
N ILE A 42 0.41 -1.86 -1.88
CA ILE A 42 1.25 -1.18 -2.87
C ILE A 42 2.60 -1.89 -2.88
N ALA A 43 2.93 -2.54 -3.98
CA ALA A 43 4.25 -3.11 -4.19
C ALA A 43 5.18 -2.02 -4.70
N SER A 44 6.35 -1.91 -4.09
CA SER A 44 7.42 -0.99 -4.51
C SER A 44 8.66 -1.82 -4.79
N SER A 45 9.18 -1.76 -6.02
CA SER A 45 10.43 -2.45 -6.33
C SER A 45 11.60 -1.55 -5.94
N GLY A 46 12.35 -1.96 -4.92
CA GLY A 46 13.57 -1.24 -4.55
C GLY A 46 14.69 -1.41 -5.58
N THR A 47 15.74 -0.60 -5.47
CA THR A 47 16.92 -0.65 -6.37
C THR A 47 17.70 -1.96 -6.26
N PHE A 48 17.54 -2.70 -5.16
CA PHE A 48 18.31 -3.89 -4.84
C PHE A 48 17.42 -5.14 -4.83
N ASP A 49 18.00 -6.29 -5.19
CA ASP A 49 17.33 -7.61 -5.25
C ASP A 49 16.63 -7.97 -3.91
N VAL A 50 17.24 -7.57 -2.79
CA VAL A 50 16.70 -7.81 -1.43
C VAL A 50 15.36 -7.09 -1.18
N THR A 51 15.12 -5.97 -1.84
CA THR A 51 13.95 -5.09 -1.68
C THR A 51 12.86 -5.31 -2.74
N TRP A 52 12.93 -6.43 -3.48
CA TRP A 52 11.96 -6.73 -4.53
C TRP A 52 10.54 -7.00 -3.98
N ASN A 53 10.46 -7.55 -2.76
CA ASN A 53 9.19 -7.91 -2.09
C ASN A 53 8.76 -6.89 -1.04
N ASP A 54 9.15 -5.63 -1.23
CA ASP A 54 8.74 -4.53 -0.37
C ASP A 54 7.29 -4.15 -0.68
N MET A 55 6.43 -4.29 0.33
CA MET A 55 5.00 -4.04 0.20
C MET A 55 4.53 -3.09 1.28
N TYR A 56 3.74 -2.11 0.88
CA TYR A 56 3.11 -1.14 1.75
C TYR A 56 1.65 -1.48 1.87
N THR A 57 1.19 -1.78 3.08
CA THR A 57 -0.16 -2.26 3.32
C THR A 57 -0.96 -1.24 4.11
N TYR A 58 -2.24 -1.08 3.77
CA TYR A 58 -3.22 -0.34 4.57
C TYR A 58 -4.49 -1.16 4.71
N VAL A 59 -5.03 -1.26 5.92
CA VAL A 59 -6.28 -2.01 6.17
C VAL A 59 -7.47 -1.06 6.06
N LEU A 60 -8.25 -1.27 5.02
CA LEU A 60 -9.52 -0.60 4.74
C LEU A 60 -10.66 -1.35 5.42
N TYR A 61 -11.42 -0.65 6.28
CA TYR A 61 -12.60 -1.19 6.94
C TYR A 61 -13.86 -0.70 6.25
N THR A 62 -14.56 -1.61 5.56
CA THR A 62 -15.85 -1.28 4.96
C THR A 62 -16.95 -1.40 6.02
N ARG A 63 -17.94 -0.51 6.01
CA ARG A 63 -19.00 -0.50 7.04
C ARG A 63 -20.15 -1.48 6.77
N GLY A 64 -20.22 -2.03 5.56
CA GLY A 64 -21.37 -2.81 5.10
C GLY A 64 -22.57 -1.90 4.84
N GLY A 65 -23.18 -2.00 3.67
CA GLY A 65 -24.39 -1.24 3.34
C GLY A 65 -24.53 -0.92 1.85
N PRO A 66 -25.69 -0.37 1.44
CA PRO A 66 -25.99 -0.12 0.03
C PRO A 66 -25.25 1.10 -0.56
N HIS A 67 -24.60 1.91 0.29
CA HIS A 67 -24.05 3.21 -0.08
C HIS A 67 -22.58 3.13 -0.54
N TRP A 68 -22.26 3.93 -1.56
CA TRP A 68 -20.87 4.17 -1.99
C TRP A 68 -20.13 5.01 -0.96
N GLN A 69 -18.88 4.65 -0.68
CA GLN A 69 -18.03 5.35 0.28
C GLN A 69 -16.70 5.68 -0.38
N THR A 70 -16.23 6.92 -0.18
CA THR A 70 -14.94 7.38 -0.66
C THR A 70 -13.95 7.41 0.50
N TYR A 71 -12.84 6.72 0.34
CA TYR A 71 -11.76 6.67 1.30
C TYR A 71 -10.54 7.39 0.73
N LYS A 72 -10.07 8.41 1.44
CA LYS A 72 -8.84 9.13 1.14
C LYS A 72 -7.78 8.70 2.15
N VAL A 73 -6.78 7.96 1.68
CA VAL A 73 -5.72 7.37 2.51
C VAL A 73 -4.39 8.03 2.14
N PRO A 74 -3.75 8.78 3.06
CA PRO A 74 -2.42 9.32 2.79
C PRO A 74 -1.39 8.19 2.71
N PHE A 75 -0.39 8.34 1.84
CA PHE A 75 0.70 7.35 1.72
C PHE A 75 1.48 7.16 3.03
N SER A 76 1.51 8.18 3.90
CA SER A 76 2.11 8.12 5.24
C SER A 76 1.47 7.11 6.20
N LYS A 77 0.22 6.68 5.94
CA LYS A 77 -0.52 5.70 6.76
C LYS A 77 -0.35 4.25 6.29
N PHE A 78 0.36 4.02 5.19
CA PHE A 78 0.69 2.66 4.81
C PHE A 78 1.87 2.17 5.64
N PHE A 79 1.74 0.99 6.23
CA PHE A 79 2.83 0.37 6.97
C PHE A 79 3.67 -0.52 6.06
N TYR A 80 4.97 -0.49 6.27
CA TYR A 80 5.92 -1.27 5.50
C TYR A 80 5.97 -2.72 5.98
N ASN A 81 5.78 -3.64 5.04
CA ASN A 81 5.91 -5.07 5.19
C ASN A 81 7.02 -5.57 4.26
N SER A 82 7.96 -6.32 4.81
CA SER A 82 8.97 -7.04 4.03
C SER A 82 8.86 -8.52 4.32
N LYS A 83 8.80 -9.34 3.27
CA LYS A 83 8.79 -10.82 3.38
C LYS A 83 7.74 -11.39 4.37
N GLY A 84 6.60 -10.72 4.52
CA GLY A 84 5.52 -11.14 5.42
C GLY A 84 5.69 -10.75 6.89
N THR A 85 6.75 -10.01 7.23
CA THR A 85 6.97 -9.48 8.58
C THR A 85 6.77 -7.96 8.57
N VAL A 86 5.98 -7.46 9.52
CA VAL A 86 5.87 -6.02 9.79
C VAL A 86 7.20 -5.57 10.37
N SER A 87 7.87 -4.63 9.71
CA SER A 87 9.16 -4.13 10.19
C SER A 87 8.97 -3.00 11.20
N ASP A 88 9.70 -3.04 12.32
CA ASP A 88 9.67 -1.97 13.32
C ASP A 88 10.24 -0.64 12.78
N LYS A 89 11.19 -0.74 11.85
CA LYS A 89 11.69 0.42 11.09
C LYS A 89 10.73 0.70 9.94
N GLN A 90 9.81 1.62 10.18
CA GLN A 90 8.90 2.10 9.15
C GLN A 90 9.68 2.96 8.15
N SER A 91 9.77 2.48 6.90
CA SER A 91 10.22 3.27 5.77
C SER A 91 9.01 3.97 5.17
N THR A 92 9.19 5.21 4.70
CA THR A 92 8.16 5.89 3.89
C THR A 92 8.12 5.25 2.50
N LEU A 93 6.91 5.12 1.94
CA LEU A 93 6.70 4.71 0.55
C LEU A 93 7.49 5.63 -0.38
N LEU A 94 8.26 5.06 -1.32
CA LEU A 94 8.85 5.82 -2.43
C LEU A 94 7.83 5.89 -3.59
N PRO A 95 7.16 7.03 -3.82
CA PRO A 95 6.06 7.07 -4.79
C PRO A 95 6.55 6.95 -6.24
N SER A 96 7.82 7.25 -6.51
CA SER A 96 8.41 7.18 -7.85
C SER A 96 8.68 5.74 -8.35
N ARG A 97 8.45 4.71 -7.53
CA ARG A 97 8.84 3.31 -7.82
C ARG A 97 7.74 2.30 -7.50
N VAL A 98 6.49 2.68 -7.71
CA VAL A 98 5.37 1.77 -7.52
C VAL A 98 5.33 0.78 -8.67
N SER A 99 5.39 -0.51 -8.36
CA SER A 99 5.34 -1.58 -9.37
C SER A 99 3.93 -2.13 -9.57
N ALA A 100 3.17 -2.27 -8.50
CA ALA A 100 1.81 -2.81 -8.56
C ALA A 100 0.94 -2.30 -7.41
N PHE A 101 -0.36 -2.30 -7.64
CA PHE A 101 -1.38 -2.10 -6.62
C PHE A 101 -2.29 -3.32 -6.60
N GLY A 102 -2.59 -3.83 -5.41
CA GLY A 102 -3.43 -5.00 -5.19
C GLY A 102 -4.39 -4.79 -4.03
N ILE A 103 -5.51 -5.50 -4.07
CA ILE A 103 -6.48 -5.54 -2.98
C ILE A 103 -6.63 -6.98 -2.56
N THR A 104 -6.56 -7.23 -1.26
CA THR A 104 -6.69 -8.56 -0.68
C THR A 104 -7.73 -8.53 0.43
N VAL A 105 -8.47 -9.61 0.63
CA VAL A 105 -9.37 -9.73 1.79
C VAL A 105 -8.51 -9.87 3.05
N GLY A 106 -8.68 -8.97 4.02
CA GLY A 106 -7.88 -8.92 5.26
C GLY A 106 -8.44 -9.78 6.40
N ASP A 107 -9.44 -10.58 6.08
CA ASP A 107 -10.27 -11.35 6.99
C ASP A 107 -9.95 -12.85 6.84
N LYS A 108 -10.01 -13.62 7.93
CA LYS A 108 -9.80 -15.08 7.97
C LYS A 108 -11.09 -15.90 7.75
N ILE A 109 -12.20 -15.26 7.43
CA ILE A 109 -13.50 -15.89 7.18
C ILE A 109 -13.55 -16.39 5.73
N ASN A 110 -13.57 -17.70 5.58
CA ASN A 110 -13.77 -18.39 4.30
C ASN A 110 -15.25 -18.36 3.88
N ALA A 111 -15.73 -17.20 3.48
CA ALA A 111 -17.07 -17.01 2.93
C ALA A 111 -17.02 -16.01 1.77
N PRO A 112 -18.02 -15.97 0.87
CA PRO A 112 -18.03 -15.06 -0.26
C PRO A 112 -17.87 -13.61 0.19
N PHE A 113 -16.96 -12.88 -0.46
CA PHE A 113 -16.79 -11.45 -0.26
C PHE A 113 -17.47 -10.69 -1.39
N ARG A 114 -17.92 -9.47 -1.10
CA ARG A 114 -18.42 -8.54 -2.14
C ARG A 114 -17.80 -7.17 -1.95
N LEU A 115 -16.88 -6.86 -2.86
CA LEU A 115 -16.29 -5.53 -2.99
C LEU A 115 -16.59 -5.00 -4.39
N GLU A 116 -17.29 -3.88 -4.45
CA GLU A 116 -17.53 -3.14 -5.67
C GLU A 116 -16.67 -1.89 -5.67
N ILE A 117 -15.99 -1.63 -6.79
CA ILE A 117 -15.07 -0.51 -6.95
C ILE A 117 -15.61 0.36 -8.09
N ASP A 118 -15.80 1.64 -7.81
CA ASP A 118 -16.17 2.64 -8.82
C ASP A 118 -14.90 3.17 -9.47
N TYR A 119 -13.99 3.72 -8.66
CA TYR A 119 -12.69 4.17 -9.13
C TYR A 119 -11.62 4.06 -8.05
N ILE A 120 -10.37 3.99 -8.52
CA ILE A 120 -9.14 4.17 -7.75
C ILE A 120 -8.38 5.31 -8.42
N ALA A 121 -7.96 6.29 -7.63
CA ALA A 121 -7.24 7.46 -8.08
C ALA A 121 -6.13 7.82 -7.09
N VAL A 122 -5.19 8.63 -7.55
CA VAL A 122 -4.18 9.28 -6.71
C VAL A 122 -4.42 10.78 -6.73
N GLU A 123 -4.33 11.42 -5.58
CA GLU A 123 -4.58 12.85 -5.39
C GLU A 123 -3.34 13.52 -4.77
N ASN A 124 -3.05 14.73 -5.24
CA ASN A 124 -2.07 15.61 -4.61
C ASN A 124 -2.80 16.60 -3.70
N ASP A 125 -2.65 16.40 -2.40
CA ASP A 125 -3.05 17.37 -1.37
C ASP A 125 -1.82 18.15 -0.89
N PRO A 126 -1.69 19.45 -1.21
CA PRO A 126 -0.55 20.27 -0.84
C PRO A 126 -0.54 20.69 0.63
N LEU A 127 -1.64 20.49 1.36
CA LEU A 127 -1.73 20.83 2.79
C LEU A 127 -1.26 19.68 3.69
N HIS A 128 -1.03 18.50 3.12
CA HIS A 128 -0.63 17.31 3.86
C HIS A 128 0.88 17.23 4.02
N THR A 129 1.36 17.41 5.25
CA THR A 129 2.79 17.45 5.58
C THR A 129 3.28 16.23 6.36
N GLU A 130 2.48 15.16 6.48
CA GLU A 130 2.89 13.97 7.24
C GLU A 130 3.86 13.08 6.44
N VAL A 131 5.01 12.78 7.04
CA VAL A 131 6.06 11.93 6.43
C VAL A 131 5.90 10.45 6.79
N SER A 132 5.41 10.15 8.00
CA SER A 132 5.05 8.80 8.47
C SER A 132 4.08 8.91 9.64
N ALA A 133 3.02 8.12 9.65
CA ALA A 133 2.02 8.11 10.73
C ALA A 133 2.43 7.23 11.94
N TYR A 134 3.53 6.47 11.82
CA TYR A 134 3.95 5.51 12.82
C TYR A 134 5.18 5.99 13.58
N GLU A 135 5.15 5.82 14.90
CA GLU A 135 6.27 6.14 15.77
C GLU A 135 7.46 5.22 15.48
N LEU A 136 8.60 5.79 15.14
CA LEU A 136 9.86 5.06 15.12
C LEU A 136 10.34 4.90 16.56
N TYR A 137 10.48 3.65 17.03
CA TYR A 137 11.01 3.38 18.36
C TYR A 137 12.43 3.96 18.49
N LYS A 138 12.56 5.06 19.22
CA LYS A 138 13.85 5.63 19.60
C LYS A 138 14.30 4.94 20.88
N MET A 139 15.23 4.01 20.76
CA MET A 139 15.91 3.45 21.92
C MET A 139 16.65 4.60 22.63
N PRO A 140 16.37 4.89 23.91
CA PRO A 140 17.23 5.77 24.68
C PRO A 140 18.65 5.16 24.71
N ASN A 141 19.67 6.02 24.55
CA ASN A 141 21.10 5.66 24.60
C ASN A 141 21.50 5.12 25.99
N LEU A 142 21.04 3.94 26.37
CA LEU A 142 21.35 3.30 27.66
C LEU A 142 22.50 2.28 27.57
N TYR A 143 23.15 2.14 26.41
CA TYR A 143 24.30 1.25 26.22
C TYR A 143 25.42 1.86 25.35
N ALA A 144 25.72 3.14 25.54
CA ALA A 144 27.07 3.61 25.23
C ALA A 144 27.94 3.32 26.46
N GLY A 145 28.39 2.07 26.58
CA GLY A 145 29.45 1.72 27.52
C GLY A 145 30.76 2.41 27.12
N PRO A 146 31.67 2.67 28.08
CA PRO A 146 32.95 3.34 27.83
C PRO A 146 33.89 2.56 26.89
#